data_AF-A0A1F9NA50-F1
#
_entry.id   AF-A0A1F9NA50-F1
#
_cell.length_a   1.000
_cell.length_b   1.000
_cell.length_c   1.000
_cell.angle_alpha   90.00
_cell.angle_beta   90.00
_cell.angle_gamma   90.00
#
_symmetry.space_group_name_H-M   'P 1'
#
loop_
_entity.id
_entity.type
_entity.pdbx_description
1 polymer ?
#
loop_
_entity_poly.entity_id
_entity_poly.type
_entity_poly.pdbx_seq_one_letter_code
_entity_poly.pdbx_strand_id
1 'polypeptide(L)'
;MPPSSSPDFVVLSDLHLGEGLSSSPRRFSPMEDFFYDGELCRLLQHLQREYLPTELVLVLNGDVFDFLTVTRTPSPRRAEELGFNVSNAERRFGLNPTASKSVYKLDHIIDGHLEFFSGFAKFLAAGYTVVLLRGNHDLELHFEEVRGRLYERLSAIEGGPTPDQLRERLRYHEWFFLVPGRVYIEHGNQYEASNSIRYPLRPILPERRSRREGEPILDYPLGSFFVRYFYNSIHRINPHTPKVISFEQYLEFLRRHNVLDLLRIAHDHGPFFTRAISPGPQTGTSGPSSENDARQEVAFDELEKESDEHDFHRELNELKIHPLAASKAALAKQMAKPVLRRIAWISGLTLLTLYAWLLIFNLIQTPWIAESVFAKASLLVVFAMATFVGLFWFGNHVARSMHRRTDETVELCADRAGKIAELTGVKLVLMGHTHVVDIRELADGKAIYANGGTWTAVDNPWDRLHPAARRFTFLRVRGNDVDVCRWNDDAGRIDPVPLFNLPEDRDLVPGALGELTSKTIPQKSLPPN
;
A
#
# COMPACT_ATOMS: atom_id res chain seq x y z
N MET A 1 11.72 -23.36 -34.59
CA MET A 1 12.66 -22.40 -33.97
C MET A 1 11.86 -21.59 -32.97
N PRO A 2 12.27 -21.45 -31.70
CA PRO A 2 11.63 -20.49 -30.81
C PRO A 2 11.84 -19.07 -31.38
N PRO A 3 10.86 -18.16 -31.27
CA PRO A 3 11.05 -16.77 -31.70
C PRO A 3 12.27 -16.17 -30.98
N SER A 4 13.11 -15.46 -31.72
CA SER A 4 14.51 -15.16 -31.38
C SER A 4 14.74 -14.03 -30.37
N SER A 5 13.73 -13.61 -29.60
CA SER A 5 13.90 -12.79 -28.39
C SER A 5 12.60 -12.80 -27.60
N SER A 6 12.62 -13.27 -26.35
CA SER A 6 11.49 -13.11 -25.44
C SER A 6 11.21 -11.61 -25.23
N PRO A 7 9.94 -11.17 -25.15
CA PRO A 7 9.60 -9.74 -25.11
C PRO A 7 10.15 -9.05 -23.85
N ASP A 8 10.43 -7.76 -23.95
CA ASP A 8 10.72 -6.90 -22.80
C ASP A 8 9.45 -6.64 -21.99
N PHE A 9 9.63 -6.24 -20.72
CA PHE A 9 8.51 -5.85 -19.85
C PHE A 9 8.66 -4.43 -19.35
N VAL A 10 7.55 -3.70 -19.31
CA VAL A 10 7.41 -2.49 -18.49
C VAL A 10 6.36 -2.78 -17.44
N VAL A 11 6.75 -2.75 -16.16
CA VAL A 11 5.89 -3.11 -15.03
C VAL A 11 5.56 -1.88 -14.21
N LEU A 12 4.28 -1.56 -14.10
CA LEU A 12 3.75 -0.46 -13.30
C LEU A 12 2.86 -1.02 -12.21
N SER A 13 2.94 -0.50 -10.99
CA SER A 13 2.11 -0.91 -9.86
C SER A 13 1.69 0.29 -9.03
N ASP A 14 0.72 0.09 -8.14
CA ASP A 14 0.37 1.07 -7.10
C ASP A 14 -0.02 2.44 -7.70
N LEU A 15 -0.81 2.40 -8.79
CA LEU A 15 -1.32 3.58 -9.48
C LEU A 15 -2.47 4.22 -8.68
N HIS A 16 -3.32 3.37 -8.09
CA HIS A 16 -4.46 3.72 -7.25
C HIS A 16 -5.42 4.76 -7.86
N LEU A 17 -5.89 4.53 -9.08
CA LEU A 17 -6.92 5.37 -9.70
C LEU A 17 -8.20 5.34 -8.85
N GLY A 18 -8.56 6.50 -8.29
CA GLY A 18 -9.78 6.71 -7.52
C GLY A 18 -10.92 7.26 -8.38
N GLU A 19 -11.78 8.10 -7.78
CA GLU A 19 -12.90 8.73 -8.50
C GLU A 19 -12.48 9.78 -9.53
N GLY A 20 -11.22 10.21 -9.50
CA GLY A 20 -10.63 11.15 -10.44
C GLY A 20 -11.35 12.49 -10.51
N LEU A 21 -11.43 13.02 -11.72
CA LEU A 21 -11.96 14.33 -12.03
C LEU A 21 -13.48 14.29 -12.18
N SER A 22 -14.21 14.99 -11.30
CA SER A 22 -15.66 15.14 -11.45
C SER A 22 -15.99 16.07 -12.62
N SER A 23 -17.07 15.79 -13.36
CA SER A 23 -17.49 16.56 -14.54
C SER A 23 -18.11 17.93 -14.23
N SER A 24 -18.72 18.14 -13.07
CA SER A 24 -19.33 19.43 -12.70
C SER A 24 -19.54 19.62 -11.18
N PRO A 25 -18.90 20.63 -10.54
CA PRO A 25 -17.81 21.44 -11.08
C PRO A 25 -16.58 20.58 -11.38
N ARG A 26 -15.76 20.98 -12.36
CA ARG A 26 -14.53 20.27 -12.73
C ARG A 26 -13.50 20.31 -11.59
N ARG A 27 -13.50 19.29 -10.74
CA ARG A 27 -12.66 19.17 -9.54
C ARG A 27 -12.33 17.71 -9.27
N PHE A 28 -11.10 17.46 -8.84
CA PHE A 28 -10.71 16.12 -8.38
C PHE A 28 -11.45 15.76 -7.10
N SER A 29 -11.75 14.48 -6.95
CA SER A 29 -12.20 13.93 -5.67
C SER A 29 -11.13 14.21 -4.62
N PRO A 30 -11.50 14.60 -3.38
CA PRO A 30 -10.53 14.73 -2.30
C PRO A 30 -9.79 13.43 -1.98
N MET A 31 -10.32 12.28 -2.43
CA MET A 31 -9.71 10.96 -2.26
C MET A 31 -8.84 10.53 -3.43
N GLU A 32 -8.66 11.40 -4.43
CA GLU A 32 -7.81 11.09 -5.58
C GLU A 32 -6.33 11.23 -5.21
N ASP A 33 -5.55 10.21 -5.54
CA ASP A 33 -4.10 10.16 -5.32
C ASP A 33 -3.32 10.08 -6.65
N PHE A 34 -4.01 9.77 -7.75
CA PHE A 34 -3.46 9.65 -9.10
C PHE A 34 -3.75 10.90 -9.95
N PHE A 35 -2.69 11.59 -10.38
CA PHE A 35 -2.78 12.83 -11.16
C PHE A 35 -1.98 12.79 -12.47
N TYR A 36 -1.56 11.60 -12.92
CA TYR A 36 -0.58 11.42 -14.00
C TYR A 36 -1.18 10.82 -15.28
N ASP A 37 -2.48 11.05 -15.54
CA ASP A 37 -3.19 10.56 -16.73
C ASP A 37 -2.43 10.90 -18.03
N GLY A 38 -2.03 12.17 -18.17
CA GLY A 38 -1.36 12.68 -19.36
C GLY A 38 0.07 12.17 -19.50
N GLU A 39 0.81 12.10 -18.40
CA GLU A 39 2.17 11.58 -18.31
C GLU A 39 2.21 10.11 -18.70
N LEU A 40 1.23 9.31 -18.26
CA LEU A 40 1.09 7.93 -18.71
C LEU A 40 0.90 7.86 -20.22
N CYS A 41 -0.01 8.69 -20.76
CA CYS A 41 -0.28 8.70 -22.19
C CYS A 41 1.00 9.02 -23.00
N ARG A 42 1.82 9.97 -22.53
CA ARG A 42 3.10 10.31 -23.15
C ARG A 42 4.14 9.21 -23.00
N LEU A 43 4.18 8.52 -21.85
CA LEU A 43 5.00 7.34 -21.65
C LEU A 43 4.61 6.21 -22.62
N LEU A 44 3.32 5.89 -22.75
CA LEU A 44 2.84 4.86 -23.68
C LEU A 44 3.22 5.20 -25.13
N GLN A 45 3.03 6.45 -25.54
CA GLN A 45 3.46 6.92 -26.87
C GLN A 45 4.97 6.85 -27.08
N HIS A 46 5.77 7.07 -26.02
CA HIS A 46 7.22 6.90 -26.08
C HIS A 46 7.58 5.42 -26.28
N LEU A 47 6.98 4.52 -25.50
CA LEU A 47 7.19 3.08 -25.64
C LEU A 47 6.79 2.59 -27.04
N GLN A 48 5.72 3.12 -27.62
CA GLN A 48 5.31 2.80 -28.99
C GLN A 48 6.29 3.23 -30.08
N ARG A 49 7.15 4.22 -29.79
CA ARG A 49 8.22 4.65 -30.69
C ARG A 49 9.48 3.82 -30.53
N GLU A 50 9.68 3.23 -29.36
CA GLU A 50 10.88 2.46 -29.02
C GLU A 50 10.74 0.96 -29.36
N TYR A 51 9.54 0.40 -29.23
CA TYR A 51 9.29 -1.04 -29.37
C TYR A 51 8.30 -1.33 -30.49
N LEU A 52 8.40 -2.53 -31.07
CA LEU A 52 7.29 -3.13 -31.82
C LEU A 52 6.30 -3.83 -30.87
N PRO A 53 5.02 -4.01 -31.25
CA PRO A 53 4.02 -4.66 -30.40
C PRO A 53 4.37 -6.08 -29.93
N THR A 54 5.17 -6.82 -30.70
CA THR A 54 5.63 -8.17 -30.35
C THR A 54 6.82 -8.20 -29.41
N GLU A 55 7.48 -7.06 -29.21
CA GLU A 55 8.71 -6.93 -28.43
C GLU A 55 8.47 -6.45 -27.00
N LEU A 56 7.27 -5.95 -26.69
CA LEU A 56 6.95 -5.36 -25.40
C LEU A 56 5.63 -5.89 -24.82
N VAL A 57 5.66 -6.26 -23.55
CA VAL A 57 4.48 -6.51 -22.73
C VAL A 57 4.41 -5.47 -21.61
N LEU A 58 3.30 -4.74 -21.55
CA LEU A 58 3.00 -3.86 -20.43
C LEU A 58 2.37 -4.69 -19.30
N VAL A 59 2.88 -4.58 -18.08
CA VAL A 59 2.35 -5.29 -16.92
C VAL A 59 1.85 -4.27 -15.91
N LEU A 60 0.55 -4.29 -15.62
CA LEU A 60 -0.07 -3.53 -14.54
C LEU A 60 -0.14 -4.44 -13.31
N ASN A 61 0.86 -4.35 -12.43
CA ASN A 61 1.13 -5.24 -11.31
C ASN A 61 0.38 -4.88 -10.01
N GLY A 62 -0.95 -4.88 -10.10
CA GLY A 62 -1.82 -4.67 -8.95
C GLY A 62 -1.86 -3.23 -8.42
N ASP A 63 -2.91 -2.98 -7.65
CA ASP A 63 -3.30 -1.67 -7.11
C ASP A 63 -3.34 -0.58 -8.20
N VAL A 64 -3.88 -0.94 -9.36
CA VAL A 64 -4.14 -0.06 -10.49
C VAL A 64 -5.31 0.85 -10.16
N PHE A 65 -6.40 0.28 -9.67
CA PHE A 65 -7.60 0.99 -9.23
C PHE A 65 -7.65 1.02 -7.70
N ASP A 66 -8.38 1.99 -7.16
CA ASP A 66 -8.63 2.08 -5.72
C ASP A 66 -10.13 2.09 -5.45
N PHE A 67 -10.76 0.91 -5.55
CA PHE A 67 -12.19 0.76 -5.31
C PHE A 67 -12.62 1.13 -3.88
N LEU A 68 -11.68 1.24 -2.95
CA LEU A 68 -11.91 1.61 -1.56
C LEU A 68 -12.03 3.12 -1.36
N THR A 69 -11.42 3.93 -2.23
CA THR A 69 -11.49 5.41 -2.19
C THR A 69 -12.74 5.94 -2.91
N VAL A 70 -13.42 5.12 -3.70
CA VAL A 70 -14.73 5.43 -4.30
C VAL A 70 -15.83 5.44 -3.23
N THR A 71 -15.99 6.60 -2.59
CA THR A 71 -16.97 6.79 -1.51
C THR A 71 -18.33 7.32 -1.98
N ARG A 72 -18.45 7.73 -3.25
CA ARG A 72 -19.74 8.17 -3.82
C ARG A 72 -20.75 7.02 -3.86
N THR A 73 -21.96 7.33 -3.44
CA THR A 73 -23.11 6.43 -3.53
C THR A 73 -24.21 7.03 -4.39
N PRO A 74 -25.02 6.22 -5.09
CA PRO A 74 -26.14 6.73 -5.86
C PRO A 74 -27.18 7.41 -4.97
N SER A 75 -27.90 8.38 -5.55
CA SER A 75 -29.09 8.98 -4.91
C SER A 75 -30.14 7.88 -4.64
N PRO A 76 -31.07 8.05 -3.68
CA PRO A 76 -32.07 7.03 -3.37
C PRO A 76 -32.86 6.55 -4.60
N ARG A 77 -33.28 7.48 -5.47
CA ARG A 77 -33.94 7.15 -6.73
C ARG A 77 -33.04 6.35 -7.68
N ARG A 78 -31.79 6.78 -7.84
CA ARG A 78 -30.84 6.06 -8.71
C ARG A 78 -30.49 4.69 -8.15
N ALA A 79 -30.43 4.55 -6.83
CA ALA A 79 -30.22 3.26 -6.17
C ALA A 79 -31.38 2.29 -6.48
N GLU A 80 -32.62 2.76 -6.42
CA GLU A 80 -33.80 1.97 -6.79
C GLU A 80 -33.77 1.55 -8.27
N GLU A 81 -33.45 2.48 -9.18
CA GLU A 81 -33.28 2.18 -10.62
C GLU A 81 -32.20 1.12 -10.89
N LEU A 82 -31.12 1.12 -10.09
CA LEU A 82 -30.04 0.14 -10.17
C LEU A 82 -30.33 -1.15 -9.39
N GLY A 83 -31.47 -1.24 -8.68
CA GLY A 83 -31.78 -2.37 -7.80
C GLY A 83 -30.88 -2.46 -6.56
N PHE A 84 -30.19 -1.39 -6.19
CA PHE A 84 -29.25 -1.38 -5.06
C PHE A 84 -29.97 -1.17 -3.73
N ASN A 85 -29.75 -2.10 -2.81
CA ASN A 85 -30.01 -1.85 -1.39
C ASN A 85 -28.79 -1.17 -0.75
N VAL A 86 -28.89 0.14 -0.49
CA VAL A 86 -27.78 0.94 0.06
C VAL A 86 -28.04 1.25 1.54
N SER A 87 -27.27 0.62 2.42
CA SER A 87 -27.34 0.80 3.87
C SER A 87 -26.76 2.14 4.35
N ASN A 88 -27.09 2.54 5.60
CA ASN A 88 -26.51 3.75 6.21
C ASN A 88 -24.98 3.69 6.33
N ALA A 89 -24.43 2.49 6.54
CA ALA A 89 -22.98 2.31 6.55
C ALA A 89 -22.39 2.58 5.16
N GLU A 90 -23.02 2.07 4.10
CA GLU A 90 -22.55 2.30 2.74
C GLU A 90 -22.66 3.77 2.31
N ARG A 91 -23.74 4.46 2.67
CA ARG A 91 -23.88 5.91 2.41
C ARG A 91 -22.77 6.74 3.05
N ARG A 92 -22.18 6.24 4.14
CA ARG A 92 -21.13 6.95 4.88
C ARG A 92 -19.72 6.53 4.47
N PHE A 93 -19.53 5.26 4.12
CA PHE A 93 -18.21 4.64 3.95
C PHE A 93 -18.00 4.04 2.55
N GLY A 94 -18.85 4.33 1.57
CA GLY A 94 -18.81 3.74 0.23
C GLY A 94 -19.52 2.40 0.15
N LEU A 95 -19.82 1.96 -1.07
CA LEU A 95 -20.60 0.75 -1.35
C LEU A 95 -19.88 -0.54 -0.94
N ASN A 96 -20.64 -1.60 -0.64
CA ASN A 96 -20.09 -2.92 -0.39
C ASN A 96 -19.45 -3.54 -1.66
N PRO A 97 -18.48 -4.46 -1.51
CA PRO A 97 -17.77 -5.07 -2.63
C PRO A 97 -18.53 -6.25 -3.22
N THR A 98 -19.63 -5.92 -3.88
CA THR A 98 -20.41 -6.87 -4.66
C THR A 98 -20.26 -6.58 -6.15
N ALA A 99 -20.56 -7.55 -7.02
CA ALA A 99 -20.37 -7.39 -8.46
C ALA A 99 -21.07 -6.13 -8.99
N SER A 100 -22.37 -5.99 -8.73
CA SER A 100 -23.18 -4.87 -9.25
C SER A 100 -22.71 -3.49 -8.75
N LYS A 101 -22.40 -3.38 -7.46
CA LYS A 101 -21.91 -2.14 -6.84
C LYS A 101 -20.47 -1.82 -7.27
N SER A 102 -19.66 -2.84 -7.54
CA SER A 102 -18.29 -2.66 -8.01
C SER A 102 -18.22 -2.18 -9.46
N VAL A 103 -19.15 -2.64 -10.32
CA VAL A 103 -19.36 -2.08 -11.66
C VAL A 103 -19.67 -0.58 -11.58
N TYR A 104 -20.55 -0.16 -10.66
CA TYR A 104 -20.83 1.25 -10.42
C TYR A 104 -19.59 2.03 -9.98
N LYS A 105 -18.76 1.46 -9.10
CA LYS A 105 -17.51 2.09 -8.67
C LYS A 105 -16.52 2.23 -9.83
N LEU A 106 -16.32 1.17 -10.63
CA LEU A 106 -15.46 1.18 -11.80
C LEU A 106 -15.87 2.27 -12.80
N ASP A 107 -17.18 2.44 -13.03
CA ASP A 107 -17.66 3.48 -13.93
C ASP A 107 -17.24 4.89 -13.48
N HIS A 108 -17.26 5.19 -12.18
CA HIS A 108 -16.76 6.48 -11.66
C HIS A 108 -15.25 6.61 -11.83
N ILE A 109 -14.48 5.54 -11.63
CA ILE A 109 -13.02 5.55 -11.85
C ILE A 109 -12.73 5.87 -13.33
N ILE A 110 -13.40 5.19 -14.25
CA ILE A 110 -13.20 5.42 -15.70
C ILE A 110 -13.63 6.83 -16.10
N ASP A 111 -14.77 7.31 -15.61
CA ASP A 111 -15.26 8.66 -15.89
C ASP A 111 -14.32 9.75 -15.33
N GLY A 112 -13.66 9.47 -14.20
CA GLY A 112 -12.70 10.35 -13.56
C GLY A 112 -11.36 10.45 -14.29
N HIS A 113 -11.00 9.42 -15.07
CA HIS A 113 -9.68 9.24 -15.68
C HIS A 113 -9.75 8.95 -17.19
N LEU A 114 -10.64 9.64 -17.91
CA LEU A 114 -10.87 9.39 -19.35
C LEU A 114 -9.60 9.47 -20.20
N GLU A 115 -8.64 10.33 -19.83
CA GLU A 115 -7.37 10.45 -20.55
C GLU A 115 -6.50 9.19 -20.36
N PHE A 116 -6.35 8.69 -19.12
CA PHE A 116 -5.69 7.40 -18.85
C PHE A 116 -6.29 6.28 -19.69
N PHE A 117 -7.62 6.10 -19.64
CA PHE A 117 -8.28 4.99 -20.34
C PHE A 117 -8.23 5.16 -21.86
N SER A 118 -8.21 6.40 -22.37
CA SER A 118 -8.03 6.66 -23.80
C SER A 118 -6.64 6.24 -24.29
N GLY A 119 -5.59 6.60 -23.56
CA GLY A 119 -4.22 6.17 -23.88
C GLY A 119 -4.07 4.65 -23.80
N PHE A 120 -4.62 4.05 -22.75
CA PHE A 120 -4.59 2.61 -22.54
C PHE A 120 -5.32 1.83 -23.65
N ALA A 121 -6.51 2.27 -24.04
CA ALA A 121 -7.27 1.67 -25.15
C ALA A 121 -6.50 1.79 -26.48
N LYS A 122 -5.95 2.96 -26.79
CA LYS A 122 -5.15 3.17 -28.02
C LYS A 122 -3.88 2.31 -28.04
N PHE A 123 -3.26 2.07 -26.88
CA PHE A 123 -2.11 1.20 -26.76
C PHE A 123 -2.46 -0.26 -27.12
N LEU A 124 -3.58 -0.78 -26.59
CA LEU A 124 -4.12 -2.09 -26.95
C LEU A 124 -4.53 -2.16 -28.43
N ALA A 125 -5.17 -1.11 -28.96
CA ALA A 125 -5.60 -1.03 -30.36
C ALA A 125 -4.41 -1.08 -31.34
N ALA A 126 -3.26 -0.55 -30.93
CA ALA A 126 -2.00 -0.61 -31.67
C ALA A 126 -1.33 -2.00 -31.64
N GLY A 127 -1.92 -2.99 -30.98
CA GLY A 127 -1.50 -4.39 -30.99
C GLY A 127 -0.60 -4.81 -29.82
N TYR A 128 -0.31 -3.91 -28.88
CA TYR A 128 0.52 -4.22 -27.71
C TYR A 128 -0.25 -5.09 -26.73
N THR A 129 0.46 -5.97 -26.02
CA THR A 129 -0.13 -6.82 -24.99
C THR A 129 -0.05 -6.14 -23.64
N VAL A 130 -1.14 -6.17 -22.89
CA VAL A 130 -1.20 -5.75 -21.49
C VAL A 130 -1.57 -6.93 -20.61
N VAL A 131 -0.79 -7.15 -19.57
CA VAL A 131 -1.11 -8.05 -18.45
C VAL A 131 -1.62 -7.20 -17.29
N LEU A 132 -2.83 -7.48 -16.80
CA LEU A 132 -3.43 -6.86 -15.62
C LEU A 132 -3.45 -7.87 -14.48
N LEU A 133 -2.66 -7.60 -13.45
CA LEU A 133 -2.61 -8.36 -12.21
C LEU A 133 -3.41 -7.66 -11.13
N ARG A 134 -4.03 -8.45 -10.27
CA ARG A 134 -4.85 -7.93 -9.17
C ARG A 134 -4.02 -7.69 -7.91
N GLY A 135 -4.15 -6.51 -7.32
CA GLY A 135 -3.65 -6.18 -5.98
C GLY A 135 -4.72 -6.30 -4.88
N ASN A 136 -4.45 -5.75 -3.69
CA ASN A 136 -5.42 -5.73 -2.58
C ASN A 136 -6.45 -4.59 -2.67
N HIS A 137 -6.18 -3.53 -3.45
CA HIS A 137 -7.14 -2.45 -3.74
C HIS A 137 -8.01 -2.72 -4.98
N ASP A 138 -7.62 -3.69 -5.80
CA ASP A 138 -8.30 -4.12 -7.04
C ASP A 138 -9.16 -5.39 -6.89
N LEU A 139 -9.49 -5.79 -5.66
CA LEU A 139 -10.08 -7.11 -5.41
C LEU A 139 -11.37 -7.37 -6.21
N GLU A 140 -12.10 -6.30 -6.52
CA GLU A 140 -13.29 -6.22 -7.37
C GLU A 140 -13.12 -6.78 -8.77
N LEU A 141 -11.89 -6.78 -9.32
CA LEU A 141 -11.60 -7.38 -10.62
C LEU A 141 -11.79 -8.91 -10.63
N HIS A 142 -11.94 -9.55 -9.46
CA HIS A 142 -12.36 -10.95 -9.39
C HIS A 142 -13.70 -11.20 -10.10
N PHE A 143 -14.64 -10.26 -9.99
CA PHE A 143 -15.95 -10.38 -10.62
C PHE A 143 -15.84 -10.28 -12.14
N GLU A 144 -16.40 -11.26 -12.85
CA GLU A 144 -16.44 -11.27 -14.31
C GLU A 144 -17.24 -10.08 -14.85
N GLU A 145 -18.25 -9.60 -14.12
CA GLU A 145 -19.05 -8.45 -14.48
C GLU A 145 -18.23 -7.15 -14.46
N VAL A 146 -17.30 -7.01 -13.50
CA VAL A 146 -16.41 -5.85 -13.41
C VAL A 146 -15.40 -5.87 -14.55
N ARG A 147 -14.81 -7.03 -14.84
CA ARG A 147 -13.91 -7.20 -16.00
C ARG A 147 -14.65 -6.97 -17.32
N GLY A 148 -15.86 -7.53 -17.47
CA GLY A 148 -16.72 -7.33 -18.63
C GLY A 148 -17.07 -5.86 -18.84
N ARG A 149 -17.34 -5.12 -17.75
CA ARG A 149 -17.56 -3.67 -17.83
C ARG A 149 -16.30 -2.93 -18.28
N LEU A 150 -15.13 -3.26 -17.75
CA LEU A 150 -13.87 -2.67 -18.20
C LEU A 150 -13.67 -2.90 -19.71
N TYR A 151 -13.91 -4.11 -20.19
CA TYR A 151 -13.84 -4.47 -21.62
C TYR A 151 -14.80 -3.63 -22.47
N GLU A 152 -16.06 -3.51 -22.05
CA GLU A 152 -17.08 -2.69 -22.72
C GLU A 152 -16.63 -1.23 -22.82
N ARG A 153 -16.18 -0.66 -21.69
CA ARG A 153 -15.74 0.73 -21.60
C ARG A 153 -14.52 1.01 -22.47
N LEU A 154 -13.56 0.09 -22.53
CA LEU A 154 -12.39 0.21 -23.41
C LEU A 154 -12.76 0.11 -24.90
N SER A 155 -13.67 -0.80 -25.25
CA SER A 155 -14.14 -0.96 -26.64
C SER A 155 -14.91 0.26 -27.15
N ALA A 156 -15.58 0.98 -26.25
CA ALA A 156 -16.38 2.15 -26.58
C ALA A 156 -15.55 3.43 -26.80
N ILE A 157 -14.25 3.41 -26.50
CA ILE A 157 -13.36 4.56 -26.69
C ILE A 157 -13.07 4.75 -28.18
N GLU A 158 -13.13 6.00 -28.64
CA GLU A 158 -12.79 6.35 -30.02
C GLU A 158 -11.33 6.01 -30.34
N GLY A 159 -11.11 5.23 -31.41
CA GLY A 159 -9.80 4.69 -31.75
C GLY A 159 -9.30 3.59 -30.79
N GLY A 160 -10.20 3.05 -29.98
CA GLY A 160 -9.95 1.93 -29.08
C GLY A 160 -9.90 0.57 -29.80
N PRO A 161 -9.58 -0.50 -29.04
CA PRO A 161 -9.40 -1.84 -29.58
C PRO A 161 -10.75 -2.47 -29.92
N THR A 162 -10.78 -3.35 -30.92
CA THR A 162 -11.94 -4.20 -31.18
C THR A 162 -12.12 -5.25 -30.07
N PRO A 163 -13.32 -5.84 -29.91
CA PRO A 163 -13.52 -6.92 -28.94
C PRO A 163 -12.58 -8.11 -29.11
N ASP A 164 -12.20 -8.44 -30.35
CA ASP A 164 -11.22 -9.49 -30.64
C ASP A 164 -9.81 -9.11 -30.19
N GLN A 165 -9.39 -7.86 -30.47
CA GLN A 165 -8.11 -7.35 -30.00
C GLN A 165 -8.05 -7.35 -28.46
N LEU A 166 -9.11 -6.94 -27.77
CA LEU A 166 -9.15 -6.98 -26.31
C LEU A 166 -8.97 -8.40 -25.76
N ARG A 167 -9.71 -9.38 -26.29
CA ARG A 167 -9.59 -10.77 -25.87
C ARG A 167 -8.19 -11.34 -26.07
N GLU A 168 -7.51 -10.95 -27.15
CA GLU A 168 -6.16 -11.43 -27.44
C GLU A 168 -5.08 -10.71 -26.61
N ARG A 169 -5.25 -9.40 -26.37
CA ARG A 169 -4.18 -8.50 -25.91
C ARG A 169 -4.30 -8.08 -24.45
N LEU A 170 -5.48 -8.10 -23.85
CA LEU A 170 -5.68 -7.75 -22.43
C LEU A 170 -5.82 -9.04 -21.60
N ARG A 171 -4.73 -9.46 -20.97
CA ARG A 171 -4.67 -10.69 -20.18
C ARG A 171 -4.82 -10.37 -18.70
N TYR A 172 -5.74 -11.04 -18.03
CA TYR A 172 -5.99 -10.85 -16.61
C TYR A 172 -5.43 -12.01 -15.78
N HIS A 173 -4.76 -11.70 -14.67
CA HIS A 173 -4.21 -12.66 -13.73
C HIS A 173 -4.68 -12.38 -12.30
N GLU A 174 -5.27 -13.39 -11.65
CA GLU A 174 -5.86 -13.26 -10.29
C GLU A 174 -4.81 -13.09 -9.18
N TRP A 175 -3.58 -13.60 -9.40
CA TRP A 175 -2.56 -13.65 -8.36
C TRP A 175 -1.16 -13.28 -8.86
N PHE A 176 -0.60 -14.05 -9.80
CA PHE A 176 0.73 -13.77 -10.34
C PHE A 176 0.80 -14.03 -11.85
N PHE A 177 1.83 -13.48 -12.48
CA PHE A 177 2.19 -13.68 -13.87
C PHE A 177 3.59 -14.30 -13.92
N LEU A 178 3.69 -15.45 -14.58
CA LEU A 178 4.91 -16.23 -14.67
C LEU A 178 5.31 -16.43 -16.13
N VAL A 179 6.58 -16.16 -16.41
CA VAL A 179 7.28 -16.64 -17.61
C VAL A 179 8.34 -17.63 -17.14
N PRO A 180 8.13 -18.94 -17.34
CA PRO A 180 8.99 -19.99 -16.82
C PRO A 180 10.49 -19.74 -17.08
N GLY A 181 11.31 -19.93 -16.05
CA GLY A 181 12.75 -19.73 -16.10
C GLY A 181 13.24 -18.29 -16.30
N ARG A 182 12.34 -17.29 -16.35
CA ARG A 182 12.68 -15.90 -16.60
C ARG A 182 12.16 -14.95 -15.55
N VAL A 183 10.85 -14.77 -15.43
CA VAL A 183 10.27 -13.73 -14.56
C VAL A 183 9.01 -14.20 -13.85
N TYR A 184 8.92 -13.90 -12.57
CA TYR A 184 7.72 -14.00 -11.74
C TYR A 184 7.30 -12.59 -11.31
N ILE A 185 6.04 -12.24 -11.50
CA ILE A 185 5.48 -10.94 -11.14
C ILE A 185 4.24 -11.15 -10.27
N GLU A 186 4.24 -10.59 -9.06
CA GLU A 186 3.05 -10.49 -8.22
C GLU A 186 3.00 -9.13 -7.53
N HIS A 187 1.83 -8.73 -7.02
CA HIS A 187 1.71 -7.44 -6.37
C HIS A 187 2.52 -7.36 -5.05
N GLY A 188 2.54 -8.42 -4.25
CA GLY A 188 3.36 -8.53 -3.03
C GLY A 188 2.60 -8.40 -1.70
N ASN A 189 1.30 -8.09 -1.73
CA ASN A 189 0.46 -7.92 -0.55
C ASN A 189 0.30 -9.18 0.32
N GLN A 190 0.62 -10.36 -0.21
CA GLN A 190 0.53 -11.63 0.54
C GLN A 190 1.55 -11.73 1.69
N TYR A 191 2.59 -10.87 1.67
CA TYR A 191 3.64 -10.84 2.68
C TYR A 191 3.45 -9.72 3.70
N GLU A 192 2.29 -9.05 3.70
CA GLU A 192 1.93 -8.08 4.71
C GLU A 192 0.68 -8.55 5.47
N ALA A 193 0.76 -8.65 6.80
CA ALA A 193 -0.28 -9.31 7.58
C ALA A 193 -1.67 -8.64 7.48
N SER A 194 -1.72 -7.32 7.31
CA SER A 194 -2.97 -6.57 7.16
C SER A 194 -3.60 -6.68 5.78
N ASN A 195 -2.79 -6.81 4.73
CA ASN A 195 -3.24 -6.79 3.32
C ASN A 195 -3.19 -8.17 2.62
N SER A 196 -2.68 -9.21 3.29
CA SER A 196 -2.69 -10.58 2.79
C SER A 196 -4.10 -11.10 2.54
N ILE A 197 -4.31 -11.67 1.35
CA ILE A 197 -5.61 -12.23 0.94
C ILE A 197 -5.57 -13.72 1.23
N ARG A 198 -6.48 -14.16 2.12
CA ARG A 198 -6.54 -15.56 2.53
C ARG A 198 -6.72 -16.51 1.34
N TYR A 199 -7.70 -16.20 0.50
CA TYR A 199 -8.07 -16.99 -0.67
C TYR A 199 -7.83 -16.20 -1.98
N PRO A 200 -6.60 -16.08 -2.49
CA PRO A 200 -6.28 -15.23 -3.63
C PRO A 200 -7.05 -15.62 -4.90
N LEU A 201 -7.31 -16.90 -5.14
CA LEU A 201 -8.02 -17.33 -6.35
C LEU A 201 -9.55 -17.20 -6.23
N ARG A 202 -10.07 -17.23 -5.00
CA ARG A 202 -11.52 -17.14 -4.71
C ARG A 202 -11.76 -16.27 -3.46
N PRO A 203 -11.53 -14.95 -3.52
CA PRO A 203 -11.59 -14.06 -2.36
C PRO A 203 -13.03 -13.66 -2.01
N ILE A 204 -13.94 -14.62 -1.85
CA ILE A 204 -15.35 -14.39 -1.56
C ILE A 204 -15.73 -14.88 -0.16
N LEU A 205 -16.63 -14.15 0.48
CA LEU A 205 -17.24 -14.59 1.72
C LEU A 205 -18.16 -15.79 1.48
N PRO A 206 -18.32 -16.71 2.46
CA PRO A 206 -19.24 -17.84 2.36
C PRO A 206 -20.69 -17.42 2.08
N GLU A 207 -21.43 -18.20 1.30
CA GLU A 207 -22.76 -17.86 0.77
C GLU A 207 -23.79 -17.46 1.83
N ARG A 208 -23.75 -18.10 3.00
CA ARG A 208 -24.63 -17.74 4.13
C ARG A 208 -24.54 -16.26 4.51
N ARG A 209 -23.41 -15.61 4.21
CA ARG A 209 -23.13 -14.19 4.51
C ARG A 209 -23.52 -13.25 3.36
N SER A 210 -23.49 -13.74 2.13
CA SER A 210 -23.92 -13.04 0.91
C SER A 210 -25.45 -12.88 0.83
N ARG A 211 -26.22 -13.66 1.61
CA ARG A 211 -27.70 -13.64 1.62
C ARG A 211 -28.33 -12.27 1.84
N ARG A 212 -27.68 -11.36 2.57
CA ARG A 212 -28.23 -10.02 2.86
C ARG A 212 -28.13 -9.09 1.66
N GLU A 213 -27.07 -9.22 0.86
CA GLU A 213 -26.86 -8.44 -0.36
C GLU A 213 -27.55 -9.10 -1.57
N GLY A 214 -27.77 -10.41 -1.52
CA GLY A 214 -28.37 -11.18 -2.62
C GLY A 214 -27.37 -11.58 -3.71
N GLU A 215 -26.11 -11.19 -3.57
CA GLU A 215 -25.00 -11.48 -4.47
C GLU A 215 -23.70 -11.73 -3.68
N PRO A 216 -22.70 -12.43 -4.26
CA PRO A 216 -21.42 -12.67 -3.59
C PRO A 216 -20.71 -11.38 -3.15
N ILE A 217 -20.09 -11.42 -1.98
CA ILE A 217 -19.35 -10.30 -1.38
C ILE A 217 -17.88 -10.69 -1.25
N LEU A 218 -16.96 -9.79 -1.58
CA LEU A 218 -15.53 -10.05 -1.42
C LEU A 218 -15.09 -10.11 0.05
N ASP A 219 -14.15 -11.00 0.34
CA ASP A 219 -13.47 -11.12 1.62
C ASP A 219 -12.27 -10.17 1.67
N TYR A 220 -12.55 -8.89 1.88
CA TYR A 220 -11.52 -7.86 2.02
C TYR A 220 -10.51 -8.18 3.14
N PRO A 221 -9.20 -7.91 2.96
CA PRO A 221 -8.23 -8.00 4.04
C PRO A 221 -8.44 -6.89 5.08
N LEU A 222 -7.79 -6.98 6.24
CA LEU A 222 -8.00 -6.03 7.35
C LEU A 222 -7.63 -4.59 6.96
N GLY A 223 -6.58 -4.42 6.15
CA GLY A 223 -6.15 -3.13 5.63
C GLY A 223 -7.27 -2.42 4.85
N SER A 224 -8.04 -3.14 4.05
CA SER A 224 -9.17 -2.56 3.31
C SER A 224 -10.30 -2.04 4.24
N PHE A 225 -10.59 -2.74 5.35
CA PHE A 225 -11.51 -2.23 6.37
C PHE A 225 -10.95 -0.95 7.01
N PHE A 226 -9.65 -0.95 7.29
CA PHE A 226 -8.99 0.21 7.83
C PHE A 226 -9.09 1.43 6.89
N VAL A 227 -8.83 1.24 5.59
CA VAL A 227 -8.99 2.27 4.56
C VAL A 227 -10.42 2.83 4.56
N ARG A 228 -11.39 1.93 4.43
CA ARG A 228 -12.81 2.25 4.29
C ARG A 228 -13.40 2.99 5.49
N TYR A 229 -13.08 2.56 6.72
CA TYR A 229 -13.69 3.10 7.93
C TYR A 229 -12.90 4.26 8.57
N PHE A 230 -11.59 4.35 8.37
CA PHE A 230 -10.77 5.36 9.04
C PHE A 230 -10.01 6.27 8.08
N TYR A 231 -9.16 5.71 7.20
CA TYR A 231 -8.27 6.50 6.34
C TYR A 231 -9.03 7.53 5.48
N ASN A 232 -10.08 7.09 4.78
CA ASN A 232 -10.91 7.95 3.92
C ASN A 232 -11.57 9.11 4.70
N SER A 233 -11.67 9.01 6.02
CA SER A 233 -12.24 10.07 6.85
C SER A 233 -11.21 11.15 7.18
N ILE A 234 -9.95 10.75 7.40
CA ILE A 234 -8.86 11.70 7.63
C ILE A 234 -8.45 12.39 6.34
N HIS A 235 -8.27 11.63 5.26
CA HIS A 235 -7.89 12.19 3.96
C HIS A 235 -8.91 13.27 3.52
N ARG A 236 -10.20 13.10 3.87
CA ARG A 236 -11.25 14.07 3.55
C ARG A 236 -11.09 15.39 4.31
N ILE A 237 -10.54 15.33 5.52
CA ILE A 237 -10.26 16.51 6.36
C ILE A 237 -8.97 17.18 5.87
N ASN A 238 -7.97 16.39 5.49
CA ASN A 238 -6.67 16.88 5.02
C ASN A 238 -6.22 16.11 3.76
N PRO A 239 -6.54 16.62 2.55
CA PRO A 239 -6.16 15.96 1.30
C PRO A 239 -4.65 15.91 1.01
N HIS A 240 -3.85 16.68 1.75
CA HIS A 240 -2.38 16.63 1.66
C HIS A 240 -1.78 15.51 2.51
N THR A 241 -2.63 14.69 3.13
CA THR A 241 -2.19 13.51 3.87
C THR A 241 -1.47 12.56 2.92
N PRO A 242 -0.19 12.22 3.17
CA PRO A 242 0.49 11.20 2.39
C PRO A 242 -0.28 9.88 2.46
N LYS A 243 -0.22 9.09 1.38
CA LYS A 243 -0.91 7.81 1.35
C LYS A 243 -0.42 6.90 2.48
N VAL A 244 -1.36 6.36 3.24
CA VAL A 244 -1.09 5.46 4.36
C VAL A 244 -1.54 4.07 3.96
N ILE A 245 -0.57 3.16 3.83
CA ILE A 245 -0.79 1.85 3.18
C ILE A 245 -0.88 0.73 4.23
N SER A 246 -0.22 0.92 5.37
CA SER A 246 -0.32 0.02 6.52
C SER A 246 -0.95 0.70 7.75
N PHE A 247 -1.53 -0.12 8.61
CA PHE A 247 -2.08 0.35 9.88
C PHE A 247 -0.98 0.91 10.81
N GLU A 248 0.23 0.38 10.72
CA GLU A 248 1.41 0.83 11.45
C GLU A 248 1.81 2.26 11.04
N GLN A 249 1.87 2.52 9.73
CA GLN A 249 2.11 3.84 9.18
C GLN A 249 1.01 4.81 9.60
N TYR A 250 -0.24 4.35 9.65
CA TYR A 250 -1.35 5.15 10.14
C TYR A 250 -1.15 5.61 11.58
N LEU A 251 -0.77 4.71 12.48
CA LEU A 251 -0.57 5.05 13.88
C LEU A 251 0.56 6.07 14.08
N GLU A 252 1.63 5.99 13.29
CA GLU A 252 2.69 7.01 13.30
C GLU A 252 2.18 8.35 12.75
N PHE A 253 1.40 8.31 11.68
CA PHE A 253 0.77 9.48 11.10
C PHE A 253 -0.22 10.16 12.06
N LEU A 254 -1.01 9.38 12.81
CA LEU A 254 -1.94 9.87 13.83
C LEU A 254 -1.23 10.69 14.90
N ARG A 255 0.00 10.32 15.28
CA ARG A 255 0.79 11.05 16.29
C ARG A 255 1.06 12.51 15.89
N ARG A 256 1.02 12.83 14.59
CA ARG A 256 1.25 14.18 14.06
C ARG A 256 -0.03 15.01 13.93
N HIS A 257 -1.19 14.41 14.15
CA HIS A 257 -2.51 15.04 14.01
C HIS A 257 -3.12 15.42 15.37
N ASN A 258 -4.11 16.32 15.34
CA ASN A 258 -4.80 16.79 16.53
C ASN A 258 -5.51 15.62 17.24
N VAL A 259 -5.13 15.37 18.50
CA VAL A 259 -5.69 14.30 19.34
C VAL A 259 -7.22 14.36 19.42
N LEU A 260 -7.82 15.55 19.38
CA LEU A 260 -9.27 15.70 19.42
C LEU A 260 -9.96 15.15 18.17
N ASP A 261 -9.37 15.38 16.99
CA ASP A 261 -9.90 14.85 15.73
C ASP A 261 -9.79 13.31 15.71
N LEU A 262 -8.71 12.77 16.26
CA LEU A 262 -8.53 11.33 16.41
C LEU A 262 -9.60 10.69 17.30
N LEU A 263 -9.85 11.29 18.46
CA LEU A 263 -10.87 10.80 19.40
C LEU A 263 -12.26 10.88 18.78
N ARG A 264 -12.55 11.96 18.04
CA ARG A 264 -13.81 12.11 17.31
C ARG A 264 -13.98 11.04 16.24
N ILE A 265 -12.98 10.82 15.40
CA ILE A 265 -13.02 9.78 14.36
C ILE A 265 -13.14 8.39 14.99
N ALA A 266 -12.37 8.09 16.03
CA ALA A 266 -12.46 6.82 16.75
C ALA A 266 -13.86 6.59 17.36
N HIS A 267 -14.45 7.62 17.96
CA HIS A 267 -15.82 7.58 18.49
C HIS A 267 -16.86 7.34 17.38
N ASP A 268 -16.77 8.11 16.30
CA ASP A 268 -17.79 8.16 15.26
C ASP A 268 -17.72 6.94 14.30
N HIS A 269 -16.54 6.32 14.17
CA HIS A 269 -16.25 5.25 13.21
C HIS A 269 -15.97 3.90 13.88
N GLY A 270 -15.44 3.92 15.11
CA GLY A 270 -15.08 2.73 15.88
C GLY A 270 -16.21 1.70 15.99
N PRO A 271 -17.46 2.07 16.30
CA PRO A 271 -18.57 1.12 16.35
C PRO A 271 -18.90 0.44 15.02
N PHE A 272 -18.64 1.08 13.88
CA PHE A 272 -18.83 0.48 12.56
C PHE A 272 -17.69 -0.46 12.22
N PHE A 273 -16.45 -0.02 12.46
CA PHE A 273 -15.28 -0.86 12.28
C PHE A 273 -15.34 -2.12 13.15
N THR A 274 -15.64 -1.99 14.44
CA THR A 274 -15.75 -3.16 15.35
C THR A 274 -16.82 -4.12 14.89
N ARG A 275 -18.02 -3.64 14.50
CA ARG A 275 -19.07 -4.48 13.91
C ARG A 275 -18.63 -5.13 12.61
N ALA A 276 -17.90 -4.39 11.79
CA ALA A 276 -17.39 -4.82 10.52
C ALA A 276 -16.17 -5.72 10.63
N ILE A 277 -15.50 -5.90 11.78
CA ILE A 277 -14.40 -6.88 11.98
C ILE A 277 -14.73 -7.98 12.99
N SER A 278 -15.83 -7.81 13.75
CA SER A 278 -16.25 -8.78 14.75
C SER A 278 -16.59 -10.11 14.08
N PRO A 279 -16.38 -11.25 14.76
CA PRO A 279 -16.92 -12.54 14.33
C PRO A 279 -18.45 -12.43 14.28
N GLY A 280 -18.96 -12.11 13.10
CA GLY A 280 -20.32 -11.64 12.88
C GLY A 280 -20.60 -11.59 11.38
N PRO A 281 -21.82 -11.20 10.97
CA PRO A 281 -22.33 -11.39 9.61
C PRO A 281 -21.51 -10.75 8.49
N GLN A 282 -20.61 -9.79 8.77
CA GLN A 282 -19.80 -9.09 7.75
C GLN A 282 -18.33 -9.54 7.68
N THR A 283 -17.76 -10.16 8.71
CA THR A 283 -16.31 -10.50 8.70
C THR A 283 -15.92 -11.89 9.03
N GLY A 284 -16.91 -12.69 9.37
CA GLY A 284 -16.69 -14.10 9.51
C GLY A 284 -15.91 -14.53 10.72
N THR A 285 -16.23 -15.74 11.11
CA THR A 285 -15.37 -16.54 11.96
C THR A 285 -14.15 -16.92 11.13
N SER A 286 -12.96 -16.60 11.63
CA SER A 286 -11.65 -17.05 11.12
C SER A 286 -11.38 -18.54 11.34
N GLY A 287 -12.43 -19.35 11.41
CA GLY A 287 -12.25 -20.78 11.20
C GLY A 287 -11.91 -21.03 9.73
N PRO A 288 -11.24 -22.15 9.39
CA PRO A 288 -11.35 -22.72 8.06
C PRO A 288 -12.84 -22.84 7.72
N SER A 289 -13.26 -22.14 6.67
CA SER A 289 -14.53 -22.45 6.05
C SER A 289 -14.19 -23.61 5.13
N SER A 290 -14.52 -24.84 5.53
CA SER A 290 -14.28 -26.02 4.70
C SER A 290 -14.81 -25.84 3.27
N GLU A 291 -15.84 -25.00 3.12
CA GLU A 291 -16.38 -24.57 1.83
C GLU A 291 -15.42 -23.67 1.02
N ASN A 292 -14.80 -22.65 1.63
CA ASN A 292 -13.87 -21.77 0.90
C ASN A 292 -12.51 -22.44 0.67
N ASP A 293 -12.04 -23.23 1.63
CA ASP A 293 -10.85 -24.06 1.47
C ASP A 293 -11.06 -24.99 0.26
N ALA A 294 -12.19 -25.71 0.19
CA ALA A 294 -12.52 -26.55 -0.96
C ALA A 294 -12.65 -25.78 -2.29
N ARG A 295 -13.26 -24.58 -2.29
CA ARG A 295 -13.36 -23.74 -3.49
C ARG A 295 -11.99 -23.30 -4.01
N GLN A 296 -11.06 -22.99 -3.11
CA GLN A 296 -9.72 -22.63 -3.52
C GLN A 296 -8.93 -23.84 -4.01
N GLU A 297 -9.06 -25.01 -3.38
CA GLU A 297 -8.44 -26.24 -3.89
C GLU A 297 -8.91 -26.57 -5.31
N VAL A 298 -10.22 -26.42 -5.60
CA VAL A 298 -10.73 -26.57 -6.97
C VAL A 298 -10.09 -25.56 -7.93
N ALA A 299 -9.87 -24.32 -7.50
CA ALA A 299 -9.21 -23.32 -8.33
C ALA A 299 -7.72 -23.63 -8.57
N PHE A 300 -7.03 -24.24 -7.60
CA PHE A 300 -5.67 -24.76 -7.81
C PHE A 300 -5.68 -25.92 -8.82
N ASP A 301 -6.59 -26.87 -8.67
CA ASP A 301 -6.74 -27.99 -9.61
C ASP A 301 -7.06 -27.54 -11.04
N GLU A 302 -7.79 -26.42 -11.20
CA GLU A 302 -8.07 -25.81 -12.51
C GLU A 302 -6.79 -25.21 -13.12
N LEU A 303 -6.03 -24.43 -12.35
CA LEU A 303 -4.77 -23.85 -12.81
C LEU A 303 -3.72 -24.91 -13.17
N GLU A 304 -3.63 -25.97 -12.38
CA GLU A 304 -2.66 -27.05 -12.58
C GLU A 304 -2.98 -27.90 -13.81
N LYS A 305 -4.24 -27.98 -14.24
CA LYS A 305 -4.60 -28.62 -15.51
C LYS A 305 -4.18 -27.79 -16.72
N GLU A 306 -4.09 -26.48 -16.56
CA GLU A 306 -3.68 -25.55 -17.62
C GLU A 306 -2.14 -25.41 -17.71
N SER A 307 -1.42 -25.66 -16.61
CA SER A 307 0.05 -25.62 -16.57
C SER A 307 0.66 -27.02 -16.75
N ASP A 308 1.33 -27.28 -17.87
CA ASP A 308 2.06 -28.54 -18.15
C ASP A 308 3.30 -28.78 -17.25
N GLU A 309 3.67 -27.83 -16.37
CA GLU A 309 4.86 -27.88 -15.51
C GLU A 309 4.51 -27.80 -14.01
N HIS A 310 5.43 -28.37 -13.20
CA HIS A 310 5.39 -28.62 -11.75
C HIS A 310 4.44 -27.76 -10.87
N ASP A 311 3.76 -28.44 -9.94
CA ASP A 311 2.77 -27.95 -8.97
C ASP A 311 3.38 -27.04 -7.88
N PHE A 312 3.67 -25.77 -8.21
CA PHE A 312 4.17 -24.80 -7.23
C PHE A 312 3.08 -23.85 -6.69
N HIS A 313 1.83 -23.88 -7.20
CA HIS A 313 0.78 -22.94 -6.77
C HIS A 313 0.46 -23.09 -5.27
N ARG A 314 0.37 -24.33 -4.78
CA ARG A 314 0.17 -24.64 -3.36
C ARG A 314 1.38 -24.24 -2.53
N GLU A 315 2.59 -24.53 -3.01
CA GLU A 315 3.84 -24.17 -2.32
C GLU A 315 4.00 -22.63 -2.19
N LEU A 316 3.70 -21.89 -3.26
CA LEU A 316 3.65 -20.43 -3.22
C LEU A 316 2.59 -19.94 -2.22
N ASN A 317 1.46 -20.63 -2.11
CA ASN A 317 0.39 -20.23 -1.21
C ASN A 317 0.81 -20.37 0.26
N GLU A 318 1.66 -21.35 0.59
CA GLU A 318 2.24 -21.53 1.93
C GLU A 318 3.32 -20.48 2.28
N LEU A 319 3.92 -19.81 1.29
CA LEU A 319 4.88 -18.73 1.55
C LEU A 319 4.23 -17.46 2.11
N LYS A 320 2.93 -17.29 1.89
CA LYS A 320 2.17 -16.12 2.31
C LYS A 320 2.11 -16.01 3.83
N ILE A 321 1.91 -14.80 4.33
CA ILE A 321 1.47 -14.66 5.71
C ILE A 321 0.01 -15.10 5.76
N HIS A 322 -0.24 -16.31 6.27
CA HIS A 322 -1.55 -16.69 6.76
C HIS A 322 -1.75 -16.02 8.13
N PRO A 323 -2.75 -15.13 8.30
CA PRO A 323 -3.07 -14.59 9.62
C PRO A 323 -3.49 -15.76 10.53
N LEU A 324 -2.55 -16.27 11.33
CA LEU A 324 -2.63 -17.46 12.20
C LEU A 324 -4.02 -17.75 12.78
N ALA A 325 -4.90 -18.50 12.08
CA ALA A 325 -6.25 -18.88 12.56
C ALA A 325 -7.08 -17.75 13.25
N ALA A 326 -6.67 -16.48 13.07
CA ALA A 326 -7.01 -15.38 13.95
C ALA A 326 -8.04 -14.54 13.23
N SER A 327 -9.11 -14.19 13.94
CA SER A 327 -10.16 -13.32 13.38
C SER A 327 -9.56 -11.97 13.00
N LYS A 328 -10.17 -11.27 12.04
CA LYS A 328 -9.82 -9.87 11.76
C LYS A 328 -9.83 -9.03 13.04
N ALA A 329 -10.74 -9.35 13.98
CA ALA A 329 -10.73 -8.81 15.35
C ALA A 329 -9.48 -9.16 16.17
N ALA A 330 -9.00 -10.41 16.11
CA ALA A 330 -7.77 -10.82 16.78
C ALA A 330 -6.53 -10.15 16.16
N LEU A 331 -6.47 -10.05 14.83
CA LEU A 331 -5.41 -9.32 14.13
C LEU A 331 -5.43 -7.83 14.52
N ALA A 332 -6.59 -7.17 14.47
CA ALA A 332 -6.73 -5.78 14.92
C ALA A 332 -6.30 -5.59 16.38
N LYS A 333 -6.62 -6.54 17.27
CA LYS A 333 -6.17 -6.53 18.68
C LYS A 333 -4.65 -6.69 18.79
N GLN A 334 -4.04 -7.55 17.98
CA GLN A 334 -2.59 -7.73 17.93
C GLN A 334 -1.89 -6.45 17.48
N MET A 335 -2.42 -5.79 16.44
CA MET A 335 -1.89 -4.51 15.94
C MET A 335 -2.09 -3.35 16.93
N ALA A 336 -3.19 -3.36 17.70
CA ALA A 336 -3.43 -2.36 18.75
C ALA A 336 -2.57 -2.58 20.00
N LYS A 337 -2.11 -3.81 20.27
CA LYS A 337 -1.37 -4.17 21.50
C LYS A 337 -0.09 -3.33 21.70
N PRO A 338 0.78 -3.09 20.70
CA PRO A 338 1.91 -2.18 20.85
C PRO A 338 1.51 -0.76 21.28
N VAL A 339 0.42 -0.24 20.72
CA VAL A 339 -0.10 1.10 21.03
C VAL A 339 -0.63 1.14 22.46
N LEU A 340 -1.50 0.19 22.83
CA LEU A 340 -2.05 0.10 24.17
C LEU A 340 -0.97 -0.08 25.23
N ARG A 341 0.04 -0.93 24.96
CA ARG A 341 1.20 -1.12 25.83
C ARG A 341 1.99 0.18 25.99
N ARG A 342 2.18 0.95 24.91
CA ARG A 342 2.85 2.25 24.96
C ARG A 342 2.04 3.28 25.73
N ILE A 343 0.74 3.39 25.49
CA ILE A 343 -0.16 4.26 26.27
C ILE A 343 -0.08 3.90 27.75
N ALA A 344 -0.19 2.62 28.09
CA ALA A 344 -0.08 2.16 29.48
C ALA A 344 1.29 2.52 30.10
N TRP A 345 2.39 2.36 29.36
CA TRP A 345 3.72 2.76 29.82
C TRP A 345 3.88 4.27 29.99
N ILE A 346 3.40 5.07 29.04
CA ILE A 346 3.45 6.54 29.10
C ILE A 346 2.58 7.05 30.26
N SER A 347 1.36 6.53 30.40
CA SER A 347 0.46 6.87 31.51
C SER A 347 1.05 6.43 32.84
N GLY A 348 1.62 5.22 32.93
CA GLY A 348 2.30 4.74 34.13
C GLY A 348 3.49 5.60 34.51
N LEU A 349 4.32 5.98 33.55
CA LEU A 349 5.46 6.89 33.76
C LEU A 349 5.00 8.29 34.17
N THR A 350 3.91 8.80 33.58
CA THR A 350 3.34 10.11 33.94
C THR A 350 2.82 10.09 35.37
N LEU A 351 2.07 9.05 35.76
CA LEU A 351 1.57 8.88 37.13
C LEU A 351 2.71 8.69 38.13
N LEU A 352 3.75 7.92 37.79
CA LEU A 352 4.94 7.76 38.62
C LEU A 352 5.68 9.09 38.79
N THR A 353 5.81 9.87 37.72
CA THR A 353 6.45 11.20 37.75
C THR A 353 5.64 12.17 38.60
N LEU A 354 4.32 12.17 38.46
CA LEU A 354 3.41 12.97 39.29
C LEU A 354 3.51 12.57 40.77
N TYR A 355 3.56 11.27 41.05
CA TYR A 355 3.72 10.75 42.41
C TYR A 355 5.08 11.13 43.02
N ALA A 356 6.17 10.99 42.26
CA ALA A 356 7.49 11.46 42.67
C ALA A 356 7.49 12.97 42.94
N TRP A 357 6.77 13.74 42.11
CA TRP A 357 6.54 15.16 42.34
C TRP A 357 5.87 15.44 43.68
N LEU A 358 4.80 14.72 44.00
CA LEU A 358 4.11 14.86 45.29
C LEU A 358 5.01 14.47 46.47
N LEU A 359 5.81 13.40 46.34
CA LEU A 359 6.74 12.99 47.40
C LEU A 359 7.85 14.02 47.62
N ILE A 360 8.49 14.47 46.55
CA ILE A 360 9.59 15.46 46.62
C ILE A 360 9.06 16.80 47.10
N PHE A 361 7.88 17.21 46.65
CA PHE A 361 7.21 18.40 47.18
C PHE A 361 6.98 18.30 48.69
N ASN A 362 6.38 17.20 49.17
CA ASN A 362 6.18 16.98 50.60
C ASN A 362 7.49 16.95 51.38
N LEU A 363 8.52 16.31 50.82
CA LEU A 363 9.85 16.23 51.40
C LEU A 363 10.45 17.63 51.56
N ILE A 364 10.45 18.46 50.52
CA ILE A 364 10.95 19.85 50.56
C ILE A 364 10.17 20.70 51.58
N GLN A 365 8.89 20.41 51.82
CA GLN A 365 8.11 21.12 52.83
C GLN A 365 8.50 20.76 54.27
N THR A 366 9.15 19.63 54.51
CA THR A 366 9.57 19.25 55.87
C THR A 366 10.59 20.24 56.45
N PRO A 367 10.52 20.55 57.77
CA PRO A 367 11.40 21.56 58.38
C PRO A 367 12.88 21.20 58.34
N TRP A 368 13.21 19.92 58.14
CA TRP A 368 14.55 19.35 58.32
C TRP A 368 15.44 19.52 57.09
N ILE A 369 14.86 19.90 55.94
CA ILE A 369 15.55 19.95 54.65
C ILE A 369 15.94 21.38 54.26
N ALA A 370 15.09 22.34 54.57
CA ALA A 370 15.33 23.74 54.34
C ALA A 370 14.44 24.57 55.26
N GLU A 371 15.01 25.39 56.12
CA GLU A 371 14.24 26.30 56.99
C GLU A 371 13.81 27.57 56.24
N SER A 372 14.63 28.02 55.29
CA SER A 372 14.36 29.21 54.49
C SER A 372 13.40 28.93 53.33
N VAL A 373 12.41 29.80 53.16
CA VAL A 373 11.50 29.82 52.00
C VAL A 373 12.28 29.88 50.68
N PHE A 374 13.39 30.62 50.65
CA PHE A 374 14.25 30.75 49.47
C PHE A 374 14.93 29.43 49.09
N ALA A 375 15.38 28.65 50.08
CA ALA A 375 15.99 27.35 49.84
C ALA A 375 14.98 26.31 49.33
N LYS A 376 13.76 26.29 49.89
CA LYS A 376 12.66 25.45 49.40
C LYS A 376 12.28 25.78 47.95
N ALA A 377 12.18 27.07 47.63
CA ALA A 377 11.89 27.53 46.26
C ALA A 377 13.00 27.13 45.27
N SER A 378 14.26 27.29 45.67
CA SER A 378 15.42 26.91 44.84
C SER A 378 15.45 25.41 44.53
N LEU A 379 15.18 24.56 45.53
CA LEU A 379 15.10 23.10 45.35
C LEU A 379 13.96 22.69 44.41
N LEU A 380 12.79 23.34 44.51
CA LEU A 380 11.66 23.11 43.60
C LEU A 380 12.01 23.49 42.16
N VAL A 381 12.72 24.60 41.94
CA VAL A 381 13.18 25.01 40.61
C VAL A 381 14.16 24.00 40.01
N VAL A 382 15.14 23.54 40.79
CA VAL A 382 16.11 22.51 40.34
C VAL A 382 15.38 21.22 39.97
N PHE A 383 14.42 20.79 40.78
CA PHE A 383 13.65 19.58 40.52
C PHE A 383 12.73 19.72 39.29
N ALA A 384 12.09 20.89 39.10
CA ALA A 384 11.31 21.17 37.90
C ALA A 384 12.19 21.16 36.64
N MET A 385 13.40 21.72 36.71
CA MET A 385 14.35 21.72 35.61
C MET A 385 14.85 20.30 35.29
N ALA A 386 15.17 19.50 36.31
CA ALA A 386 15.52 18.09 36.14
C ALA A 386 14.38 17.28 35.51
N THR A 387 13.14 17.54 35.92
CA THR A 387 11.95 16.92 35.33
C THR A 387 11.82 17.30 33.85
N PHE A 388 11.99 18.57 33.50
CA PHE A 388 11.91 19.04 32.12
C PHE A 388 12.99 18.42 31.23
N VAL A 389 14.24 18.40 31.70
CA VAL A 389 15.36 17.75 30.98
C VAL A 389 15.11 16.25 30.83
N GLY A 390 14.61 15.59 31.87
CA GLY A 390 14.26 14.16 31.83
C GLY A 390 13.15 13.86 30.82
N LEU A 391 12.07 14.66 30.81
CA LEU A 391 10.97 14.55 29.84
C LEU A 391 11.44 14.82 28.41
N PHE A 392 12.32 15.82 28.21
CA PHE A 392 12.89 16.13 26.91
C PHE A 392 13.78 14.99 26.39
N TRP A 393 14.68 14.48 27.23
CA TRP A 393 15.54 13.35 26.90
C TRP A 393 14.72 12.09 26.59
N PHE A 394 13.71 11.80 27.41
CA PHE A 394 12.79 10.68 27.19
C PHE A 394 11.99 10.82 25.90
N GLY A 395 11.37 11.98 25.67
CA GLY A 395 10.63 12.26 24.44
C GLY A 395 11.48 12.07 23.20
N ASN A 396 12.74 12.52 23.23
CA ASN A 396 13.69 12.34 22.14
C ASN A 396 14.14 10.87 21.98
N HIS A 397 14.36 10.15 23.09
CA HIS A 397 14.70 8.71 23.06
C HIS A 397 13.57 7.87 22.45
N VAL A 398 12.32 8.12 22.86
CA VAL A 398 11.13 7.48 22.29
C VAL A 398 10.98 7.83 20.81
N ALA A 399 11.11 9.10 20.44
CA ALA A 399 11.03 9.53 19.04
C ALA A 399 12.07 8.85 18.13
N ARG A 400 13.29 8.65 18.63
CA ARG A 400 14.37 7.94 17.90
C ARG A 400 14.13 6.43 17.80
N SER A 401 13.65 5.79 18.87
CA SER A 401 13.29 4.36 18.84
C SER A 401 12.21 4.06 17.81
N MET A 402 11.39 5.05 17.45
CA MET A 402 10.31 4.90 16.47
C MET A 402 10.79 4.99 15.01
N HIS A 403 11.86 5.75 14.73
CA HIS A 403 12.42 5.87 13.37
C HIS A 403 13.20 4.63 12.91
N ARG A 404 13.56 3.71 13.82
CA ARG A 404 14.33 2.49 13.50
C ARG A 404 13.49 1.31 13.01
N ARG A 405 12.16 1.44 12.94
CA ARG A 405 11.30 0.45 12.28
C ARG A 405 11.15 0.82 10.81
N THR A 406 12.25 0.75 10.06
CA THR A 406 12.14 0.55 8.62
C THR A 406 11.44 -0.78 8.37
N ASP A 407 10.54 -0.78 7.37
CA ASP A 407 9.45 -1.72 7.16
C ASP A 407 9.86 -3.20 7.22
N GLU A 408 9.43 -3.91 8.27
CA GLU A 408 9.53 -5.38 8.37
C GLU A 408 8.92 -6.06 7.11
N THR A 409 7.93 -5.42 6.49
CA THR A 409 7.32 -5.84 5.22
C THR A 409 8.29 -5.81 4.04
N VAL A 410 9.12 -4.78 3.91
CA VAL A 410 10.08 -4.65 2.78
C VAL A 410 11.10 -5.80 2.84
N GLU A 411 11.66 -6.06 4.02
CA GLU A 411 12.60 -7.16 4.23
C GLU A 411 11.93 -8.52 4.01
N LEU A 412 10.69 -8.68 4.45
CA LEU A 412 9.96 -9.93 4.27
C LEU A 412 9.61 -10.19 2.80
N CYS A 413 9.22 -9.18 2.03
CA CYS A 413 9.00 -9.31 0.59
C CYS A 413 10.28 -9.79 -0.13
N ALA A 414 11.44 -9.23 0.23
CA ALA A 414 12.73 -9.65 -0.34
C ALA A 414 13.11 -11.09 0.04
N ASP A 415 12.92 -11.50 1.31
CA ASP A 415 13.13 -12.90 1.75
C ASP A 415 12.23 -13.88 0.99
N ARG A 416 10.96 -13.50 0.80
CA ARG A 416 9.97 -14.33 0.10
C ARG A 416 10.27 -14.40 -1.39
N ALA A 417 10.72 -13.31 -1.99
CA ALA A 417 11.19 -13.30 -3.38
C ALA A 417 12.34 -14.30 -3.61
N GLY A 418 13.27 -14.44 -2.65
CA GLY A 418 14.31 -15.48 -2.70
C GLY A 418 13.73 -16.89 -2.81
N LYS A 419 12.77 -17.22 -1.94
CA LYS A 419 12.09 -18.54 -1.95
C LYS A 419 11.28 -18.77 -3.22
N ILE A 420 10.61 -17.75 -3.73
CA ILE A 420 9.87 -17.84 -5.00
C ILE A 420 10.83 -18.15 -6.16
N ALA A 421 11.98 -17.47 -6.20
CA ALA A 421 13.00 -17.72 -7.22
C ALA A 421 13.53 -19.17 -7.15
N GLU A 422 13.75 -19.69 -5.95
CA GLU A 422 14.16 -21.10 -5.74
C GLU A 422 13.10 -22.10 -6.21
N LEU A 423 11.81 -21.86 -5.88
CA LEU A 423 10.71 -22.75 -6.23
C LEU A 423 10.40 -22.75 -7.74
N THR A 424 10.42 -21.57 -8.36
CA THR A 424 9.99 -21.39 -9.76
C THR A 424 11.16 -21.42 -10.76
N GLY A 425 12.40 -21.35 -10.27
CA GLY A 425 13.61 -21.29 -11.10
C GLY A 425 13.74 -20.03 -11.94
N VAL A 426 13.00 -18.96 -11.64
CA VAL A 426 13.07 -17.69 -12.38
C VAL A 426 14.30 -16.88 -11.99
N LYS A 427 14.71 -15.99 -12.90
CA LYS A 427 15.83 -15.06 -12.68
C LYS A 427 15.39 -13.73 -12.11
N LEU A 428 14.13 -13.36 -12.29
CA LEU A 428 13.58 -12.08 -11.87
C LEU A 428 12.31 -12.31 -11.04
N VAL A 429 12.24 -11.68 -9.87
CA VAL A 429 11.04 -11.62 -9.05
C VAL A 429 10.66 -10.15 -8.86
N LEU A 430 9.55 -9.75 -9.45
CA LEU A 430 9.13 -8.35 -9.49
C LEU A 430 7.89 -8.16 -8.62
N MET A 431 7.92 -7.16 -7.74
CA MET A 431 6.80 -6.84 -6.85
C MET A 431 6.45 -5.35 -6.84
N GLY A 432 5.29 -5.04 -6.24
CA GLY A 432 4.83 -3.70 -5.86
C GLY A 432 4.54 -3.66 -4.35
N HIS A 433 3.43 -3.00 -3.96
CA HIS A 433 2.80 -3.03 -2.63
C HIS A 433 3.55 -2.34 -1.49
N THR A 434 4.88 -2.39 -1.46
CA THR A 434 5.65 -1.78 -0.36
C THR A 434 5.76 -0.26 -0.50
N HIS A 435 5.49 0.27 -1.71
CA HIS A 435 5.72 1.66 -2.10
C HIS A 435 7.18 2.13 -1.95
N VAL A 436 8.10 1.22 -1.65
CA VAL A 436 9.53 1.48 -1.52
C VAL A 436 10.21 0.94 -2.77
N VAL A 437 10.90 1.83 -3.48
CA VAL A 437 11.77 1.42 -4.57
C VAL A 437 12.92 0.58 -4.01
N ASP A 438 13.07 -0.65 -4.50
CA ASP A 438 14.08 -1.59 -4.04
C ASP A 438 14.61 -2.45 -5.19
N ILE A 439 15.89 -2.80 -5.14
CA ILE A 439 16.51 -3.79 -6.04
C ILE A 439 17.56 -4.56 -5.26
N ARG A 440 17.50 -5.89 -5.30
CA ARG A 440 18.39 -6.75 -4.53
C ARG A 440 18.77 -7.98 -5.34
N GLU A 441 20.04 -8.36 -5.26
CA GLU A 441 20.47 -9.68 -5.69
C GLU A 441 20.03 -10.73 -4.66
N LEU A 442 19.54 -11.86 -5.15
CA LEU A 442 19.03 -12.99 -4.37
C LEU A 442 19.78 -14.28 -4.74
N ALA A 443 19.68 -15.28 -3.85
CA ALA A 443 20.17 -16.64 -4.08
C ALA A 443 21.63 -16.69 -4.58
N ASP A 444 22.52 -15.96 -3.91
CA ASP A 444 23.95 -15.81 -4.27
C ASP A 444 24.17 -15.29 -5.71
N GLY A 445 23.34 -14.33 -6.16
CA GLY A 445 23.44 -13.69 -7.47
C GLY A 445 22.76 -14.47 -8.61
N LYS A 446 21.95 -15.48 -8.28
CA LYS A 446 21.22 -16.28 -9.29
C LYS A 446 19.89 -15.65 -9.72
N ALA A 447 19.33 -14.76 -8.89
CA ALA A 447 18.09 -14.06 -9.18
C ALA A 447 18.15 -12.60 -8.69
N ILE A 448 17.27 -11.76 -9.22
CA ILE A 448 17.12 -10.36 -8.81
C ILE A 448 15.69 -10.13 -8.35
N TYR A 449 15.55 -9.55 -7.16
CA TYR A 449 14.32 -8.93 -6.69
C TYR A 449 14.29 -7.47 -7.08
N ALA A 450 13.17 -7.00 -7.62
CA ALA A 450 12.95 -5.57 -7.81
C ALA A 450 11.54 -5.18 -7.40
N ASN A 451 11.44 -4.04 -6.70
CA ASN A 451 10.20 -3.38 -6.37
C ASN A 451 10.13 -2.03 -7.09
N GLY A 452 9.08 -1.84 -7.89
CA GLY A 452 8.89 -0.60 -8.63
C GLY A 452 8.68 0.61 -7.73
N GLY A 453 8.31 0.40 -6.47
CA GLY A 453 7.91 1.44 -5.55
C GLY A 453 6.49 1.92 -5.85
N THR A 454 6.27 3.23 -5.88
CA THR A 454 4.93 3.79 -6.01
C THR A 454 4.81 4.81 -7.12
N TRP A 455 3.66 4.78 -7.80
CA TRP A 455 3.25 5.84 -8.70
C TRP A 455 2.72 7.08 -7.98
N THR A 456 2.16 6.92 -6.78
CA THR A 456 1.58 8.01 -5.97
C THR A 456 2.62 8.76 -5.13
N ALA A 457 2.28 9.96 -4.64
CA ALA A 457 3.17 10.75 -3.79
C ALA A 457 3.25 10.19 -2.36
N VAL A 458 4.31 9.43 -2.07
CA VAL A 458 4.66 9.07 -0.69
C VAL A 458 5.83 9.95 -0.23
N ASP A 459 5.56 10.81 0.74
CA ASP A 459 6.60 11.65 1.37
C ASP A 459 7.65 10.74 2.01
N ASN A 460 8.83 10.71 1.41
CA ASN A 460 9.98 9.98 1.92
C ASN A 460 11.15 10.94 2.21
N PRO A 461 12.13 10.55 3.05
CA PRO A 461 13.30 11.38 3.30
C PRO A 461 14.11 11.71 2.04
N TRP A 462 13.99 10.91 0.97
CA TRP A 462 14.67 11.09 -0.32
C TRP A 462 14.15 12.27 -1.14
N ASP A 463 12.86 12.62 -1.01
CA ASP A 463 12.26 13.80 -1.65
C ASP A 463 12.96 15.11 -1.23
N ARG A 464 13.73 15.10 -0.13
CA ARG A 464 14.56 16.23 0.29
C ARG A 464 15.86 16.36 -0.50
N LEU A 465 16.40 15.27 -1.04
CA LEU A 465 17.67 15.23 -1.78
C LEU A 465 17.42 15.38 -3.28
N HIS A 466 16.43 14.67 -3.81
CA HIS A 466 16.00 14.84 -5.20
C HIS A 466 14.46 14.79 -5.24
N PRO A 467 13.79 15.94 -5.19
CA PRO A 467 12.34 16.01 -5.17
C PRO A 467 11.72 15.19 -6.31
N ALA A 468 10.70 14.38 -5.99
CA ALA A 468 9.91 13.60 -6.94
C ALA A 468 10.68 12.56 -7.78
N ALA A 469 11.96 12.27 -7.49
CA ALA A 469 12.72 11.25 -8.21
C ALA A 469 12.16 9.83 -8.04
N ARG A 470 11.36 9.61 -7.00
CA ARG A 470 10.77 8.32 -6.64
C ARG A 470 9.24 8.34 -6.68
N ARG A 471 8.69 9.26 -7.49
CA ARG A 471 7.28 9.29 -7.87
C ARG A 471 7.18 8.86 -9.32
N PHE A 472 6.06 8.24 -9.69
CA PHE A 472 5.82 7.80 -11.06
C PHE A 472 6.92 6.86 -11.60
N THR A 473 7.36 5.93 -10.74
CA THR A 473 8.41 4.94 -11.04
C THR A 473 7.82 3.66 -11.64
N PHE A 474 8.60 2.95 -12.44
CA PHE A 474 8.22 1.66 -13.03
C PHE A 474 9.47 0.80 -13.22
N LEU A 475 9.27 -0.52 -13.30
CA LEU A 475 10.34 -1.45 -13.62
C LEU A 475 10.41 -1.64 -15.12
N ARG A 476 11.63 -1.66 -15.65
CA ARG A 476 11.91 -1.93 -17.04
C ARG A 476 12.79 -3.16 -17.14
N VAL A 477 12.27 -4.21 -17.77
CA VAL A 477 12.96 -5.49 -17.95
C VAL A 477 13.42 -5.62 -19.39
N ARG A 478 14.73 -5.74 -19.59
CA ARG A 478 15.34 -6.00 -20.90
C ARG A 478 16.13 -7.30 -20.82
N GLY A 479 15.71 -8.32 -21.56
CA GLY A 479 16.31 -9.66 -21.41
C GLY A 479 16.14 -10.21 -19.99
N ASN A 480 17.23 -10.34 -19.22
CA ASN A 480 17.22 -10.75 -17.80
C ASN A 480 17.64 -9.63 -16.85
N ASP A 481 17.82 -8.40 -17.35
CA ASP A 481 18.19 -7.25 -16.55
C ASP A 481 16.94 -6.45 -16.19
N VAL A 482 16.93 -5.84 -15.01
CA VAL A 482 15.83 -5.00 -14.53
C VAL A 482 16.37 -3.67 -14.02
N ASP A 483 15.80 -2.58 -14.54
CA ASP A 483 16.07 -1.22 -14.13
C ASP A 483 14.84 -0.62 -13.45
N VAL A 484 15.04 0.15 -12.38
CA VAL A 484 13.99 1.04 -11.87
C VAL A 484 14.10 2.38 -12.59
N CYS A 485 13.04 2.76 -13.28
CA CYS A 485 12.96 3.95 -14.10
C CYS A 485 11.83 4.88 -13.61
N ARG A 486 11.88 6.13 -14.06
CA ARG A 486 10.77 7.09 -13.96
C ARG A 486 10.55 7.75 -15.31
N TRP A 487 9.32 8.17 -15.58
CA TRP A 487 9.05 9.03 -16.73
C TRP A 487 9.36 10.48 -16.36
N ASN A 488 10.28 11.11 -17.08
CA ASN A 488 10.56 12.52 -16.95
C ASN A 488 9.79 13.28 -18.02
N ASP A 489 8.63 13.81 -17.61
CA ASP A 489 7.69 14.45 -18.53
C ASP A 489 8.25 15.71 -19.17
N ASP A 490 8.92 16.56 -18.39
CA ASP A 490 9.56 17.80 -18.87
C ASP A 490 10.61 17.52 -19.94
N ALA A 491 11.30 16.38 -19.84
CA ALA A 491 12.34 15.96 -20.77
C ALA A 491 11.85 15.01 -21.88
N GLY A 492 10.61 14.53 -21.81
CA GLY A 492 10.03 13.58 -22.77
C GLY A 492 10.79 12.25 -22.88
N ARG A 493 11.43 11.79 -21.79
CA ARG A 493 12.26 10.58 -21.79
C ARG A 493 12.15 9.79 -20.49
N ILE A 494 12.63 8.56 -20.54
CA ILE A 494 12.79 7.69 -19.36
C ILE A 494 14.13 8.03 -18.69
N ASP A 495 14.10 8.32 -17.38
CA ASP A 495 15.29 8.52 -16.54
C ASP A 495 15.43 7.35 -15.54
N PRO A 496 16.67 6.94 -15.19
CA PRO A 496 16.87 5.97 -14.11
C PRO A 496 16.51 6.58 -12.75
N VAL A 497 16.01 5.76 -11.83
CA VAL A 497 15.77 6.18 -10.44
C VAL A 497 17.08 6.05 -9.66
N PRO A 498 17.52 7.11 -8.94
CA PRO A 498 18.76 7.04 -8.17
C PRO A 498 18.61 6.10 -6.96
N LEU A 499 19.42 5.04 -6.96
CA LEU A 499 19.59 4.08 -5.86
C LEU A 499 21.00 4.23 -5.29
N PHE A 500 21.10 4.29 -3.96
CA PHE A 500 22.39 4.35 -3.28
C PHE A 500 22.74 2.97 -2.75
N ASN A 501 24.00 2.57 -2.92
CA ASN A 501 24.57 1.47 -2.16
C ASN A 501 24.67 1.93 -0.71
N LEU A 502 23.65 1.62 0.09
CA LEU A 502 23.76 1.75 1.54
C LEU A 502 24.73 0.66 2.01
N PRO A 503 25.75 0.98 2.84
CA PRO A 503 26.59 -0.04 3.43
C PRO A 503 25.69 -1.08 4.10
N GLU A 504 25.89 -2.36 3.80
CA GLU A 504 25.25 -3.42 4.57
C GLU A 504 25.50 -3.13 6.05
N ASP A 505 24.46 -3.29 6.87
CA ASP A 505 24.43 -2.98 8.31
C ASP A 505 25.39 -3.86 9.16
N ARG A 506 26.46 -4.38 8.54
CA ARG A 506 27.54 -5.15 9.16
C ARG A 506 28.64 -4.26 9.77
N ASP A 507 28.78 -3.00 9.32
CA ASP A 507 29.88 -2.13 9.75
C ASP A 507 29.46 -0.81 10.43
N LEU A 508 28.19 -0.64 10.80
CA LEU A 508 27.81 0.45 11.70
C LEU A 508 28.23 0.13 13.15
N VAL A 509 29.54 0.26 13.41
CA VAL A 509 30.08 0.40 14.75
C VAL A 509 29.32 1.55 15.44
N PRO A 510 28.68 1.32 16.61
CA PRO A 510 27.95 2.36 17.33
C PRO A 510 28.95 3.38 17.90
N GLY A 511 29.36 4.35 17.09
CA GLY A 511 30.31 5.38 17.49
C GLY A 511 30.46 6.56 16.53
N ALA A 512 30.13 6.44 15.25
CA ALA A 512 30.50 7.45 14.26
C ALA A 512 29.51 8.62 14.06
N LEU A 513 28.45 8.73 14.87
CA LEU A 513 27.54 9.89 14.86
C LEU A 513 27.75 10.85 16.05
N GLY A 514 28.89 10.73 16.74
CA GLY A 514 29.30 11.61 17.84
C GLY A 514 30.32 12.71 17.47
N GLU A 515 30.95 12.69 16.28
CA GLU A 515 32.10 13.56 15.97
C GLU A 515 31.88 14.63 14.88
N LEU A 516 30.63 14.94 14.52
CA LEU A 516 30.34 16.08 13.61
C LEU A 516 29.99 17.38 14.32
N THR A 517 30.14 17.45 15.64
CA THR A 517 30.03 18.68 16.42
C THR A 517 31.32 18.92 17.23
N SER A 518 32.39 19.35 16.55
CA SER A 518 33.49 20.20 17.07
C SER A 518 34.82 20.00 16.35
N LYS A 519 34.92 20.37 15.06
CA LYS A 519 36.21 20.72 14.47
C LYS A 519 36.09 22.05 13.75
N THR A 520 36.66 23.04 14.42
CA THR A 520 37.10 24.36 13.99
C THR A 520 37.15 24.60 12.48
N ILE A 521 36.44 25.65 12.06
CA ILE A 521 36.56 26.30 10.76
C ILE A 521 38.03 26.73 10.57
N PRO A 522 38.76 26.28 9.53
CA PRO A 522 40.02 26.90 9.16
C PRO A 522 39.70 28.26 8.51
N GLN A 523 40.08 29.35 9.15
CA GLN A 523 40.14 30.67 8.51
C GLN A 523 41.10 30.58 7.31
N LYS A 524 40.55 30.60 6.08
CA LYS A 524 41.34 30.90 4.89
C LYS A 524 41.47 32.42 4.77
N SER A 525 42.70 32.89 4.93
CA SER A 525 43.14 34.22 4.52
C SER A 525 42.87 34.44 3.03
N LEU A 526 42.16 35.52 2.71
CA LEU A 526 42.10 36.08 1.35
C LEU A 526 43.49 36.63 0.97
N PRO A 527 44.00 36.37 -0.24
CA PRO A 527 45.19 37.06 -0.73
C PRO A 527 44.84 38.51 -1.13
N PRO A 528 45.76 39.48 -0.95
CA PRO A 528 45.52 40.84 -1.38
C PRO A 528 45.84 41.00 -2.87
N ASN A 529 44.90 41.63 -3.59
CA ASN A 529 44.94 42.19 -4.95
C ASN A 529 45.38 41.27 -6.10
#